data_AF-A0A1Q3H1I8-F1
#
_entry.id   AF-A0A1Q3H1I8-F1
#
_cell.length_a   1.000
_cell.length_b   1.000
_cell.length_c   1.000
_cell.angle_alpha   90.00
_cell.angle_beta   90.00
_cell.angle_gamma   90.00
#
_symmetry.space_group_name_H-M   'P 1'
#
loop_
_entity.id
_entity.type
_entity.pdbx_description
1 polymer ?
#
loop_
_entity_poly.entity_id
_entity_poly.type
_entity_poly.pdbx_seq_one_letter_code
_entity_poly.pdbx_strand_id
1 'polypeptide(L)'
;MVVEILKRSDTHDQSKLSPPEIAYSMKYTQKLKDAEYGSAEYLAIQEEMKEALEHHYALNRHHPEHFERGIQDMNLIDILEMFCDWAIASEQHPSSDIEQSIELNQLRFGFSDDLKEIFKNSVKLLG
;
A
#
# COMPACT_ATOMS: atom_id res chain seq x y z
N MET A 1 -17.92 -4.79 12.68
CA MET A 1 -16.98 -5.32 11.68
C MET A 1 -17.51 -5.20 10.26
N VAL A 2 -18.54 -5.94 9.83
CA VAL A 2 -19.06 -5.82 8.43
C VAL A 2 -19.42 -4.39 8.04
N VAL A 3 -20.11 -3.65 8.91
CA VAL A 3 -20.44 -2.22 8.67
C VAL A 3 -19.18 -1.37 8.44
N GLU A 4 -18.11 -1.62 9.21
CA GLU A 4 -16.88 -0.84 9.07
C GLU A 4 -16.12 -1.22 7.79
N ILE A 5 -16.12 -2.49 7.40
CA ILE A 5 -15.56 -2.94 6.12
C ILE A 5 -16.27 -2.24 4.95
N LEU A 6 -17.61 -2.21 4.96
CA LEU A 6 -18.38 -1.56 3.89
C LEU A 6 -18.12 -0.06 3.84
N LYS A 7 -18.07 0.59 5.00
CA LYS A 7 -17.74 2.02 5.09
C LYS A 7 -16.35 2.30 4.55
N ARG A 8 -15.35 1.52 4.98
CA ARG A 8 -13.97 1.70 4.55
C ARG A 8 -13.80 1.39 3.06
N SER A 9 -14.48 0.39 2.52
CA SER A 9 -14.51 0.13 1.08
C SER A 9 -15.03 1.31 0.25
N ASP A 10 -15.95 2.11 0.80
CA ASP A 10 -16.49 3.30 0.11
C ASP A 10 -15.52 4.49 0.19
N THR A 11 -14.79 4.61 1.31
CA THR A 11 -13.91 5.77 1.59
C THR A 11 -12.42 5.50 1.38
N HIS A 12 -12.05 4.28 1.00
CA HIS A 12 -10.66 3.88 0.81
C HIS A 12 -9.98 4.80 -0.20
N ASP A 13 -8.85 5.39 0.20
CA ASP A 13 -8.05 6.30 -0.62
C ASP A 13 -8.77 7.52 -1.19
N GLN A 14 -9.86 7.95 -0.55
CA GLN A 14 -10.62 9.11 -1.01
C GLN A 14 -9.76 10.40 -1.09
N SER A 15 -8.68 10.48 -0.30
CA SER A 15 -7.72 11.58 -0.35
C SER A 15 -7.01 11.72 -1.70
N LYS A 16 -6.85 10.63 -2.47
CA LYS A 16 -6.24 10.62 -3.82
C LYS A 16 -6.97 11.53 -4.81
N LEU A 17 -8.24 11.84 -4.54
CA LEU A 17 -9.09 12.68 -5.38
C LEU A 17 -8.98 14.18 -5.06
N SER A 18 -8.15 14.56 -4.09
CA SER A 18 -7.95 15.94 -3.66
C SER A 18 -6.48 16.37 -3.74
N PRO A 19 -6.19 17.67 -3.84
CA PRO A 19 -4.82 18.16 -3.69
C PRO A 19 -4.24 17.85 -2.30
N PRO A 20 -2.92 17.58 -2.19
CA PRO A 20 -1.95 17.58 -3.29
C PRO A 20 -1.98 16.30 -4.15
N GLU A 21 -2.50 15.18 -3.63
CA GLU A 21 -2.36 13.84 -4.21
C GLU A 21 -2.81 13.75 -5.68
N ILE A 22 -3.97 14.28 -6.03
CA ILE A 22 -4.51 14.18 -7.39
C ILE A 22 -3.56 14.74 -8.47
N ALA A 23 -2.85 15.82 -8.16
CA ALA A 23 -1.90 16.43 -9.09
C ALA A 23 -0.70 15.52 -9.36
N TYR A 24 -0.23 14.81 -8.32
CA TYR A 24 0.87 13.85 -8.42
C TYR A 24 0.42 12.57 -9.11
N SER A 25 -0.76 12.04 -8.81
CA SER A 25 -1.31 10.87 -9.52
C SER A 25 -1.40 11.14 -11.03
N MET A 26 -1.90 12.30 -11.45
CA MET A 26 -1.95 12.67 -12.87
C MET A 26 -0.56 12.73 -13.52
N LYS A 27 0.49 13.10 -12.77
CA LYS A 27 1.85 13.29 -13.28
C LYS A 27 2.70 12.02 -13.27
N TYR A 28 2.53 11.14 -12.28
CA TYR A 28 3.46 10.06 -11.99
C TYR A 28 2.87 8.65 -12.08
N THR A 29 1.55 8.45 -12.14
CA THR A 29 0.96 7.09 -12.15
C THR A 29 1.54 6.21 -13.25
N GLN A 30 1.65 6.73 -14.49
CA GLN A 30 2.23 5.94 -15.58
C GLN A 30 3.73 5.67 -15.37
N LYS A 31 4.48 6.68 -14.91
CA LYS A 31 5.92 6.53 -14.63
C LYS A 31 6.19 5.49 -13.54
N LEU A 32 5.37 5.51 -12.48
CA LEU A 32 5.45 4.50 -11.42
C LEU A 32 5.17 3.11 -11.97
N LYS A 33 4.16 2.96 -12.81
CA LYS A 33 3.81 1.67 -13.45
C LYS A 33 4.96 1.10 -14.29
N ASP A 34 5.69 1.97 -14.97
CA ASP A 34 6.79 1.59 -15.85
C ASP A 34 8.10 1.33 -15.08
N ALA A 35 8.24 1.89 -13.88
CA ALA A 35 9.41 1.69 -13.02
C ALA A 35 9.33 0.35 -12.25
N GLU A 36 10.45 -0.35 -12.16
CA GLU A 36 10.56 -1.56 -11.33
C GLU A 36 10.50 -1.17 -9.84
N TYR A 37 9.69 -1.90 -9.06
CA TYR A 37 9.50 -1.64 -7.64
C TYR A 37 10.83 -1.69 -6.87
N GLY A 38 11.14 -0.62 -6.14
CA GLY A 38 12.40 -0.50 -5.38
C GLY A 38 13.64 -0.12 -6.20
N SER A 39 13.53 0.06 -7.52
CA SER A 39 14.62 0.56 -8.36
C SER A 39 15.00 2.02 -8.04
N ALA A 40 16.17 2.47 -8.51
CA ALA A 40 16.61 3.86 -8.32
C ALA A 40 15.65 4.87 -8.97
N GLU A 41 15.04 4.53 -10.11
CA GLU A 41 14.02 5.35 -10.76
C GLU A 41 12.75 5.44 -9.92
N TYR A 42 12.26 4.30 -9.42
CA TYR A 42 11.11 4.24 -8.53
C TYR A 42 11.32 5.11 -7.28
N LEU A 43 12.49 5.00 -6.64
CA LEU A 43 12.84 5.78 -5.45
C LEU A 43 12.95 7.28 -5.76
N ALA A 44 13.47 7.66 -6.93
CA ALA A 44 13.52 9.07 -7.34
C ALA A 44 12.11 9.66 -7.55
N ILE A 45 11.20 8.89 -8.16
CA ILE A 45 9.80 9.29 -8.31
C ILE A 45 9.14 9.45 -6.93
N GLN A 46 9.40 8.53 -5.99
CA GLN A 46 8.87 8.64 -4.62
C GLN A 46 9.35 9.91 -3.90
N GLU A 47 10.61 10.29 -4.06
CA GLU A 47 11.13 11.54 -3.48
C GLU A 47 10.44 12.76 -4.08
N GLU A 48 10.20 12.78 -5.40
CA GLU A 48 9.43 13.85 -6.04
C GLU A 48 7.99 13.90 -5.54
N MET A 49 7.39 12.74 -5.22
CA MET A 49 6.02 12.60 -4.72
C MET A 49 5.89 12.77 -3.20
N LYS A 50 6.97 13.08 -2.49
CA LYS A 50 7.01 13.04 -1.02
C LYS A 50 5.85 13.79 -0.34
N GLU A 51 5.52 15.00 -0.79
CA GLU A 51 4.40 15.78 -0.24
C GLU A 51 3.05 15.05 -0.38
N ALA A 52 2.78 14.45 -1.54
CA ALA A 52 1.57 13.67 -1.76
C ALA A 52 1.57 12.39 -0.93
N LEU A 53 2.71 11.70 -0.81
CA LEU A 53 2.82 10.48 -0.01
C LEU A 53 2.64 10.77 1.49
N GLU A 54 3.24 11.83 2.01
CA GLU A 54 3.06 12.24 3.40
C GLU A 54 1.60 12.62 3.70
N HIS A 55 0.94 13.35 2.81
CA HIS A 55 -0.49 13.65 2.91
C HIS A 55 -1.34 12.37 2.87
N HIS A 56 -1.00 11.44 1.97
CA HIS A 56 -1.69 10.18 1.79
C HIS A 56 -1.60 9.30 3.05
N TYR A 57 -0.39 9.10 3.57
CA TYR A 57 -0.16 8.32 4.79
C TYR A 57 -0.84 8.96 6.00
N ALA A 58 -0.87 10.30 6.11
CA ALA A 58 -1.54 10.98 7.20
C ALA A 58 -3.07 10.78 7.20
N LEU A 59 -3.70 10.56 6.04
CA LEU A 59 -5.15 10.40 5.92
C LEU A 59 -5.61 8.94 5.81
N ASN A 60 -4.73 8.03 5.37
CA ASN A 60 -5.08 6.64 5.09
C ASN A 60 -4.38 5.69 6.06
N ARG A 61 -5.12 5.30 7.09
CA ARG A 61 -4.66 4.44 8.18
C ARG A 61 -4.31 3.00 7.79
N HIS A 62 -4.49 2.56 6.54
CA HIS A 62 -4.02 1.24 6.12
C HIS A 62 -2.53 1.25 5.75
N HIS A 63 -1.86 2.41 5.78
CA HIS A 63 -0.40 2.48 5.65
C HIS A 63 0.28 2.39 7.02
N PRO A 64 1.33 1.55 7.17
CA PRO A 64 2.15 1.55 8.39
C PRO A 64 2.71 2.93 8.72
N GLU A 65 3.05 3.73 7.71
CA GLU A 65 3.56 5.10 7.83
C GLU A 65 2.59 6.08 8.50
N HIS A 66 1.29 5.74 8.57
CA HIS A 66 0.30 6.51 9.31
C HIS A 66 0.57 6.51 10.84
N PHE A 67 1.24 5.47 11.34
CA PHE A 67 1.37 5.21 12.76
C PHE A 67 2.80 5.33 13.29
N GLU A 68 2.93 5.73 14.55
CA GLU A 68 4.21 5.84 15.23
C GLU A 68 4.89 4.47 15.43
N ARG A 69 4.12 3.42 15.78
CA ARG A 69 4.64 2.05 15.94
C ARG A 69 4.38 1.16 14.71
N GLY A 70 4.08 1.78 13.57
CA GLY A 70 3.83 1.07 12.31
C GLY A 70 2.69 0.05 12.41
N ILE A 71 2.94 -1.15 11.90
CA ILE A 71 1.96 -2.26 11.88
C ILE A 71 1.42 -2.61 13.27
N GLN A 72 2.16 -2.34 14.35
CA GLN A 72 1.70 -2.65 15.71
C GLN A 72 0.53 -1.77 16.19
N ASP A 73 0.27 -0.64 15.54
CA ASP A 73 -0.87 0.24 15.82
C ASP A 73 -2.08 -0.01 14.89
N MET A 74 -1.90 -0.84 13.87
CA MET A 74 -2.93 -1.17 12.89
C MET A 74 -3.99 -2.11 13.49
N ASN A 75 -5.24 -1.92 13.08
CA ASN A 75 -6.32 -2.87 13.36
C ASN A 75 -6.50 -3.88 12.21
N LEU A 76 -7.40 -4.86 12.37
CA LEU A 76 -7.62 -5.90 11.35
C LEU A 76 -8.11 -5.37 9.99
N ILE A 77 -8.85 -4.27 9.97
CA ILE A 77 -9.34 -3.65 8.73
C ILE A 77 -8.21 -2.91 8.03
N ASP A 78 -7.34 -2.22 8.78
CA ASP A 78 -6.15 -1.58 8.23
C ASP A 78 -5.24 -2.60 7.54
N ILE A 79 -5.01 -3.74 8.20
CA ILE A 79 -4.22 -4.85 7.65
C ILE A 79 -4.88 -5.47 6.42
N LEU A 80 -6.21 -5.60 6.42
CA LEU A 80 -6.97 -6.11 5.28
C LEU A 80 -6.85 -5.16 4.08
N GLU A 81 -7.06 -3.87 4.27
CA GLU A 81 -6.93 -2.86 3.21
C GLU A 81 -5.50 -2.80 2.65
N MET A 82 -4.50 -2.79 3.53
CA MET A 82 -3.08 -2.82 3.13
C MET A 82 -2.76 -4.03 2.26
N PHE A 83 -3.28 -5.21 2.62
CA PHE A 83 -3.10 -6.41 1.82
C PHE A 83 -3.80 -6.29 0.45
N CYS A 84 -5.00 -5.69 0.39
CA CYS A 84 -5.68 -5.41 -0.87
C CYS A 84 -4.89 -4.45 -1.77
N ASP A 85 -4.26 -3.41 -1.21
CA ASP A 85 -3.41 -2.49 -1.98
C ASP A 85 -2.21 -3.21 -2.58
N TRP A 86 -1.54 -4.04 -1.78
CA TRP A 86 -0.40 -4.81 -2.26
C TRP A 86 -0.81 -5.81 -3.34
N ALA A 87 -1.97 -6.45 -3.19
CA ALA A 87 -2.51 -7.36 -4.21
C ALA A 87 -2.74 -6.66 -5.55
N ILE A 88 -3.46 -5.53 -5.54
CA ILE A 88 -3.74 -4.79 -6.77
C ILE A 88 -2.47 -4.17 -7.36
N ALA A 89 -1.55 -3.68 -6.52
CA ALA A 89 -0.25 -3.20 -7.00
C ALA A 89 0.54 -4.31 -7.72
N SER A 90 0.54 -5.53 -7.17
CA SER A 90 1.20 -6.69 -7.78
C SER A 90 0.50 -7.18 -9.06
N GLU A 91 -0.79 -6.92 -9.26
CA GLU A 91 -1.47 -7.24 -10.54
C GLU A 91 -1.15 -6.22 -11.65
N GLN A 92 -0.85 -4.97 -11.27
CA GLN A 92 -0.65 -3.88 -12.24
C GLN A 92 0.74 -3.86 -12.86
N HIS A 93 1.70 -4.58 -12.28
CA HIS A 93 3.07 -4.67 -12.76
C HIS A 93 3.34 -6.06 -13.39
N PRO A 94 3.74 -6.14 -14.69
CA PRO A 94 3.87 -7.41 -15.41
C PRO A 94 4.89 -8.41 -14.83
N SER A 95 5.81 -7.94 -14.00
CA SER A 95 6.89 -8.72 -13.40
C SER A 95 6.80 -8.84 -11.88
N SER A 96 5.74 -8.32 -11.24
CA SER A 96 5.62 -8.37 -9.79
C SER A 96 4.96 -9.66 -9.32
N ASP A 97 5.48 -10.18 -8.21
CA ASP A 97 4.95 -11.30 -7.48
C ASP A 97 4.53 -10.81 -6.09
N ILE A 98 3.26 -11.00 -5.73
CA ILE A 98 2.75 -10.59 -4.41
C ILE A 98 3.50 -11.29 -3.28
N GLU A 99 3.96 -12.52 -3.46
CA GLU A 99 4.77 -13.20 -2.45
C GLU A 99 6.10 -12.47 -2.24
N GLN A 100 6.74 -12.03 -3.33
CA GLN A 100 7.95 -11.21 -3.24
C GLN A 100 7.67 -9.85 -2.58
N SER A 101 6.53 -9.21 -2.90
CA SER A 101 6.11 -7.97 -2.25
C SER A 101 5.91 -8.14 -0.75
N ILE A 102 5.33 -9.26 -0.31
CA ILE A 102 5.16 -9.59 1.12
C ILE A 102 6.52 -9.72 1.80
N GLU A 103 7.50 -10.43 1.21
CA GLU A 103 8.84 -10.58 1.78
C GLU A 103 9.58 -9.23 1.88
N LEU A 104 9.52 -8.41 0.83
CA LEU A 104 10.12 -7.08 0.83
C LEU A 104 9.46 -6.15 1.86
N ASN A 105 8.13 -6.20 1.99
CA ASN A 105 7.40 -5.41 2.96
C ASN A 105 7.62 -5.92 4.40
N GLN A 106 7.89 -7.21 4.61
CA GLN A 106 8.30 -7.72 5.92
C GLN A 106 9.62 -7.08 6.36
N LEU A 107 10.61 -7.03 5.46
CA LEU A 107 11.88 -6.36 5.73
C LEU A 107 11.71 -4.86 5.98
N ARG A 108 10.79 -4.21 5.23
CA ARG A 108 10.52 -2.78 5.33
C ARG A 108 9.79 -2.39 6.61
N PHE A 109 8.75 -3.13 6.99
CA PHE A 109 7.84 -2.76 8.08
C PHE A 109 7.99 -3.61 9.35
N GLY A 110 8.83 -4.64 9.32
CA GLY A 110 9.23 -5.41 10.51
C GLY A 110 8.12 -6.23 11.15
N PHE A 111 7.14 -6.71 10.38
CA PHE A 111 6.07 -7.56 10.91
C PHE A 111 6.50 -9.02 11.11
N SER A 112 5.77 -9.73 11.97
CA SER A 112 6.11 -11.09 12.41
C SER A 112 5.98 -12.13 11.28
N ASP A 113 6.68 -13.25 11.45
CA ASP A 113 6.54 -14.41 10.56
C ASP A 113 5.10 -14.95 10.56
N ASP A 114 4.39 -14.87 11.68
CA ASP A 114 2.96 -15.25 11.74
C ASP A 114 2.11 -14.40 10.80
N LEU A 115 2.31 -13.07 10.79
CA LEU A 115 1.56 -12.19 9.89
C LEU A 115 1.93 -12.43 8.42
N LYS A 116 3.22 -12.70 8.16
CA LYS A 116 3.69 -13.08 6.83
C LYS A 116 3.00 -14.34 6.32
N GLU A 117 2.92 -15.39 7.13
CA GLU A 117 2.26 -16.63 6.74
C GLU A 117 0.75 -16.45 6.58
N ILE A 118 0.12 -15.58 7.37
CA ILE A 118 -1.28 -15.19 7.15
C ILE A 118 -1.45 -14.54 5.77
N PHE A 119 -0.61 -13.57 5.40
CA PHE A 119 -0.68 -12.95 4.07
C PHE A 119 -0.48 -13.98 2.96
N LYS A 120 0.52 -14.86 3.06
CA LYS A 120 0.75 -15.93 2.07
C LYS A 120 -0.43 -16.89 1.94
N ASN A 121 -1.10 -17.21 3.05
CA ASN A 121 -2.33 -18.00 3.00
C ASN A 121 -3.47 -17.24 2.32
N SER A 122 -3.57 -15.93 2.54
CA SER A 122 -4.55 -15.06 1.90
C SER A 122 -4.30 -14.84 0.41
N VAL A 123 -3.06 -14.95 -0.08
CA VAL A 123 -2.76 -14.91 -1.53
C VAL A 123 -3.59 -15.94 -2.30
N LYS A 124 -3.87 -17.11 -1.70
CA LYS A 124 -4.67 -18.19 -2.32
C LYS A 124 -6.13 -17.81 -2.58
N LEU A 125 -6.59 -16.67 -2.05
CA LEU A 125 -7.92 -16.11 -2.29
C LEU A 125 -7.93 -15.19 -3.53
N LEU A 126 -6.76 -14.74 -3.96
CA LEU A 126 -6.55 -13.98 -5.19
C LEU A 126 -6.47 -15.01 -6.33
N GLY A 127 -7.29 -14.81 -7.37
CA GLY A 127 -7.59 -15.82 -8.39
C GLY A 127 -6.42 -16.17 -9.31
#